data_AF-A0A6G4SPR1-F1
#
_entry.id   AF-A0A6G4SPR1-F1
#
_cell.length_a   1.000
_cell.length_b   1.000
_cell.length_c   1.000
_cell.angle_alpha   90.00
_cell.angle_beta   90.00
_cell.angle_gamma   90.00
#
_symmetry.space_group_name_H-M   'P 1'
#
loop_
_entity.id
_entity.type
_entity.pdbx_description
1 polymer ?
#
loop_
_entity_poly.entity_id
_entity_poly.type
_entity_poly.pdbx_seq_one_letter_code
_entity_poly.pdbx_strand_id
1 'polypeptide(L)' 'MIKPQTVGVQFCDGANPIYISKDDTLTEETEREILIHNTLGERICDWGR' A
#
# COMPACT_ATOMS: atom_id res chain seq x y z
N MET A 1 5.51 25.12 19.77
CA MET A 1 6.33 23.92 19.96
C MET A 1 5.72 22.80 19.15
N ILE A 2 6.41 22.30 18.13
CA ILE A 2 5.94 21.15 17.35
C ILE A 2 6.25 19.90 18.19
N LYS A 3 5.22 19.15 18.59
CA LYS A 3 5.44 17.87 19.27
C LYS A 3 6.06 16.90 18.25
N PRO A 4 7.14 16.19 18.62
CA PRO A 4 7.64 15.13 17.76
C PRO A 4 6.53 14.10 17.59
N GLN A 5 6.22 13.77 16.35
CA GLN A 5 5.33 12.66 16.04
C GLN A 5 6.03 11.40 16.58
N THR A 6 5.34 10.65 17.44
CA THR A 6 5.80 9.32 17.85
C THR A 6 6.06 8.53 16.58
N VAL A 7 7.23 7.91 16.49
CA VAL A 7 7.58 7.00 15.38
C VAL A 7 6.65 5.79 15.50
N GLY A 8 5.44 5.92 14.98
CA GLY A 8 4.54 4.80 14.75
C GLY A 8 5.12 3.93 13.65
N VAL A 9 4.58 2.72 13.52
CA VAL A 9 4.90 1.83 12.39
C VAL A 9 4.67 2.61 11.10
N GLN A 10 5.71 2.77 10.29
CA GLN A 10 5.56 3.48 9.02
C GLN A 10 4.70 2.62 8.10
N PHE A 11 3.99 3.26 7.18
CA PHE A 11 3.12 2.54 6.23
C PHE A 11 3.84 1.36 5.56
N CYS A 12 5.08 1.57 5.11
CA CYS A 12 5.89 0.54 4.44
C CYS A 12 6.28 -0.64 5.36
N ASP A 13 6.35 -0.43 6.68
CA ASP A 13 6.70 -1.47 7.65
C ASP A 13 5.50 -2.38 7.96
N GLY A 14 4.28 -1.87 7.80
CA GLY A 14 3.03 -2.55 8.15
C GLY A 14 2.24 -3.08 6.96
N ALA A 15 2.62 -2.73 5.74
CA ALA A 15 1.91 -3.09 4.52
C ALA A 15 2.81 -3.82 3.52
N ASN A 16 2.19 -4.55 2.60
CA ASN A 16 2.84 -5.24 1.50
C ASN A 16 2.03 -5.07 0.22
N PRO A 17 2.61 -5.40 -0.96
CA PRO A 17 1.86 -5.48 -2.20
C PRO A 17 0.69 -6.46 -2.11
N ILE A 18 -0.42 -6.09 -2.72
CA ILE A 18 -1.63 -6.92 -2.82
C ILE A 18 -1.61 -7.59 -4.20
N TYR A 19 -1.57 -8.91 -4.22
CA TYR A 19 -1.64 -9.72 -5.45
C TYR A 19 -3.04 -10.29 -5.61
N ILE A 20 -3.60 -10.13 -6.81
CA ILE A 20 -4.97 -10.54 -7.14
C ILE A 20 -4.92 -11.83 -7.97
N SER A 21 -5.67 -12.85 -7.56
CA SER A 21 -5.87 -14.08 -8.32
C SER A 21 -6.84 -13.86 -9.47
N LYS A 22 -6.78 -14.72 -10.50
CA LYS A 22 -7.79 -14.73 -11.58
C LYS A 22 -9.19 -15.13 -11.11
N ASP A 23 -9.27 -15.77 -9.95
CA ASP A 23 -10.54 -16.22 -9.35
C ASP A 23 -11.17 -15.15 -8.44
N ASP A 24 -10.45 -14.05 -8.15
CA ASP A 24 -10.97 -12.97 -7.33
C ASP A 24 -11.96 -12.12 -8.15
N THR A 25 -13.08 -11.75 -7.51
CA THR A 25 -14.04 -10.81 -8.10
C THR A 25 -14.01 -9.52 -7.30
N LEU A 26 -13.64 -8.43 -7.95
CA LEU A 26 -13.48 -7.12 -7.34
C LEU A 26 -14.52 -6.13 -7.89
N THR A 27 -14.85 -5.13 -7.09
CA THR A 27 -15.52 -3.93 -7.62
C THR A 27 -14.49 -3.03 -8.28
N GLU A 28 -14.92 -2.21 -9.23
CA GLU A 28 -14.05 -1.22 -9.91
C GLU A 28 -13.34 -0.30 -8.89
N GLU A 29 -14.05 0.09 -7.83
CA GLU A 29 -13.48 0.89 -6.75
C GLU A 29 -12.33 0.16 -6.02
N THR A 30 -12.52 -1.12 -5.71
CA THR A 30 -11.49 -1.94 -5.04
C THR A 30 -10.27 -2.13 -5.93
N GLU A 31 -10.47 -2.40 -7.23
CA GLU A 31 -9.38 -2.52 -8.20
C GLU A 31 -8.54 -1.24 -8.26
N ARG A 32 -9.22 -0.08 -8.32
CA ARG A 32 -8.57 1.23 -8.35
C ARG A 32 -7.75 1.48 -7.08
N GLU A 33 -8.28 1.13 -5.92
CA GLU A 33 -7.58 1.32 -4.64
C GLU A 33 -6.36 0.41 -4.50
N ILE A 34 -6.47 -0.86 -4.90
CA ILE A 34 -5.34 -1.79 -4.90
C ILE A 34 -4.24 -1.30 -5.85
N LEU A 35 -4.62 -0.83 -7.04
CA LEU A 35 -3.66 -0.26 -7.99
C LEU A 35 -2.91 0.94 -7.41
N ILE A 36 -3.63 1.86 -6.74
CA ILE A 36 -3.04 3.02 -6.08
C ILE A 36 -2.09 2.58 -4.95
N HIS A 37 -2.52 1.65 -4.10
CA HIS A 37 -1.74 1.12 -2.99
C HIS A 37 -0.41 0.52 -3.47
N ASN A 38 -0.46 -0.38 -4.46
CA ASN A 38 0.72 -1.03 -5.00
C ASN A 38 1.64 -0.03 -5.71
N THR A 39 1.09 0.87 -6.53
CA THR A 39 1.88 1.89 -7.25
C THR A 39 2.59 2.84 -6.30
N LEU A 40 1.93 3.23 -5.20
CA LEU A 40 2.56 4.06 -4.18
C LEU A 40 3.66 3.29 -3.47
N GLY A 41 3.42 2.04 -3.08
CA GLY A 41 4.41 1.21 -2.43
C GLY A 41 5.63 0.89 -3.30
N GLU A 42 5.48 0.70 -4.61
CA GLU A 42 6.63 0.60 -5.53
C GLU A 42 7.49 1.87 -5.51
N ARG A 43 6.86 3.05 -5.41
CA ARG A 43 7.57 4.34 -5.45
C ARG A 43 8.20 4.74 -4.13
N ILE A 44 7.56 4.45 -3.00
CA ILE A 44 7.95 5.00 -1.69
C ILE A 44 8.39 3.92 -0.68
N CYS A 45 8.10 2.66 -0.96
CA CYS A 45 8.43 1.51 -0.10
C CYS A 45 9.35 0.50 -0.77
N ASP A 46 9.85 0.78 -1.99
CA ASP A 46 10.69 -0.13 -2.80
C ASP A 46 10.08 -1.53 -3.01
N TRP A 47 8.74 -1.65 -2.98
CA TRP A 47 8.08 -2.92 -3.23
C TRP A 47 8.35 -3.42 -4.66
N GLY A 48 8.65 -4.72 -4.81
CA GLY A 48 8.86 -5.35 -6.12
C GLY A 48 10.25 -5.15 -6.74
N ARG A 49 11.18 -4.52 -6.01
CA ARG A 49 12.59 -4.37 -6.41
C ARG A 49 13.45 -5.54 -5.94
#